data_AF-S4RH99-F1
#
_entry.id   AF-S4RH99-F1
#
_cell.length_a   1.000
_cell.length_b   1.000
_cell.length_c   1.000
_cell.angle_alpha   90.00
_cell.angle_beta   90.00
_cell.angle_gamma   90.00
#
_symmetry.space_group_name_H-M   'P 1'
#
loop_
_entity.id
_entity.type
_entity.pdbx_description
1 polymer ?
#
loop_
_entity_poly.entity_id
_entity_poly.type
_entity_poly.pdbx_seq_one_letter_code
_entity_poly.pdbx_strand_id
1 'polypeptide(L)'
;FNNQKLFIYYYADAQTTQTTFPDGLEILQFPDNQIEKHYPDGSKEIVFPDQTVKHLHVDGREETICPDGTVVHTQPNGDREMEFADGQREVHTARYKRREYPDGTVKTVFPDGRQETRYASGRLRLKDSAGNIVFDGTDA
;
A
#
# COMPACT_ATOMS: atom_id res chain seq x y z
N PHE A 1 -19.99 -22.31 -31.30
CA PHE A 1 -19.97 -20.91 -30.81
C PHE A 1 -20.37 -20.96 -29.34
N ASN A 2 -19.42 -20.75 -28.42
CA ASN A 2 -19.72 -20.83 -26.99
C ASN A 2 -20.62 -19.66 -26.61
N ASN A 3 -21.87 -19.97 -26.28
CA ASN A 3 -22.91 -19.02 -25.94
C ASN A 3 -22.74 -18.57 -24.50
N GLN A 4 -21.66 -17.85 -24.22
CA GLN A 4 -21.30 -17.39 -22.89
C GLN A 4 -22.14 -16.16 -22.55
N LYS A 5 -23.10 -16.33 -21.62
CA LYS A 5 -24.10 -15.32 -21.25
C LYS A 5 -23.51 -14.34 -20.24
N LEU A 6 -23.56 -13.06 -20.58
CA LEU A 6 -23.31 -11.94 -19.67
C LEU A 6 -24.60 -11.56 -18.96
N PHE A 7 -24.53 -11.20 -17.68
CA PHE A 7 -25.65 -10.60 -16.95
C PHE A 7 -25.33 -9.15 -16.60
N ILE A 8 -26.30 -8.25 -16.79
CA ILE A 8 -26.17 -6.83 -16.46
C ILE A 8 -27.35 -6.46 -15.59
N TYR A 9 -27.07 -5.90 -14.41
CA TYR A 9 -28.05 -5.39 -13.45
C TYR A 9 -27.79 -3.90 -13.21
N TYR A 10 -28.87 -3.13 -13.14
CA TYR A 10 -28.81 -1.72 -12.76
C TYR A 10 -29.59 -1.50 -11.46
N TYR A 11 -28.89 -1.00 -10.44
CA TYR A 11 -29.46 -0.68 -9.13
C TYR A 11 -29.83 0.80 -9.10
N ALA A 12 -31.12 1.11 -9.30
CA ALA A 12 -31.58 2.48 -9.50
C ALA A 12 -31.29 3.41 -8.30
N ASP A 13 -31.55 2.96 -7.07
CA ASP A 13 -31.35 3.78 -5.86
C ASP A 13 -29.88 4.16 -5.65
N ALA A 14 -28.96 3.24 -5.95
CA ALA A 14 -27.51 3.45 -5.84
C ALA A 14 -26.88 4.04 -7.12
N GLN A 15 -27.62 4.08 -8.23
CA GLN A 15 -27.13 4.41 -9.56
C GLN A 15 -25.89 3.58 -9.98
N THR A 16 -25.88 2.29 -9.60
CA THR A 16 -24.75 1.38 -9.82
C THR A 16 -25.09 0.36 -10.90
N THR A 17 -24.16 0.13 -11.82
CA THR A 17 -24.26 -0.98 -12.79
C THR A 17 -23.37 -2.13 -12.35
N GLN A 18 -23.91 -3.35 -12.29
CA GLN A 18 -23.13 -4.57 -12.08
C GLN A 18 -23.18 -5.41 -13.36
N THR A 19 -22.01 -5.86 -13.80
CA THR A 19 -21.83 -6.73 -14.96
C THR A 19 -21.14 -8.02 -14.52
N THR A 20 -21.81 -9.16 -14.68
CA THR A 20 -21.28 -10.48 -14.30
C THR A 20 -20.90 -11.25 -15.57
N PHE A 21 -19.61 -11.60 -15.65
CA PHE A 21 -19.02 -12.34 -16.75
C PHE A 21 -19.18 -13.87 -16.56
N PRO A 22 -19.13 -14.65 -17.66
CA PRO A 22 -19.27 -16.10 -17.60
C PRO A 22 -18.19 -16.84 -16.80
N ASP A 23 -17.02 -16.23 -16.64
CA ASP A 23 -15.92 -16.75 -15.81
C ASP A 23 -16.11 -16.44 -14.31
N GLY A 24 -17.16 -15.70 -13.96
CA GLY A 24 -17.50 -15.31 -12.59
C GLY A 24 -16.93 -13.96 -12.17
N LEU A 25 -16.19 -13.25 -13.03
CA LEU A 25 -15.78 -11.87 -12.75
C LEU A 25 -17.01 -10.96 -12.66
N GLU A 26 -17.09 -10.15 -11.61
CA GLU A 26 -18.11 -9.10 -11.49
C GLU A 26 -17.46 -7.73 -11.57
N ILE A 27 -18.04 -6.83 -12.36
CA ILE A 27 -17.61 -5.42 -12.45
C ILE A 27 -18.75 -4.53 -11.97
N LEU A 28 -18.50 -3.72 -10.94
CA LEU A 28 -19.41 -2.68 -10.45
C LEU A 28 -18.90 -1.31 -10.89
N GLN A 29 -19.80 -0.48 -11.40
CA GLN A 29 -19.54 0.90 -11.82
C GLN A 29 -20.45 1.83 -11.01
N PHE A 30 -19.83 2.73 -10.25
CA PHE A 30 -20.50 3.65 -9.33
C PHE A 30 -20.64 5.05 -9.95
N PRO A 31 -21.60 5.87 -9.47
CA PRO A 31 -21.85 7.21 -10.04
C PRO A 31 -20.72 8.22 -9.83
N ASP A 32 -19.83 7.98 -8.87
CA ASP A 32 -18.65 8.81 -8.60
C ASP A 32 -17.45 8.47 -9.51
N ASN A 33 -17.62 7.53 -10.45
CA ASN A 33 -16.59 6.94 -11.30
C ASN A 33 -15.68 5.93 -10.60
N GLN A 34 -16.00 5.50 -9.38
CA GLN A 34 -15.36 4.31 -8.81
C GLN A 34 -15.75 3.08 -9.62
N ILE A 35 -14.79 2.20 -9.87
CA ILE A 35 -14.99 0.89 -10.50
C ILE A 35 -14.45 -0.17 -9.56
N GLU A 36 -15.22 -1.23 -9.32
CA GLU A 36 -14.75 -2.39 -8.59
C GLU A 36 -14.82 -3.64 -9.46
N LYS A 37 -13.77 -4.46 -9.43
CA LYS A 37 -13.74 -5.80 -9.99
C LYS A 37 -13.69 -6.80 -8.84
N HIS A 38 -14.62 -7.74 -8.80
CA HIS A 38 -14.64 -8.82 -7.82
C HIS A 38 -14.36 -10.13 -8.56
N TYR A 39 -13.26 -10.79 -8.20
CA TYR A 39 -12.79 -12.00 -8.86
C TYR A 39 -13.38 -13.25 -8.21
N PRO A 40 -13.51 -14.37 -8.97
CA PRO A 40 -14.04 -15.63 -8.44
C PRO A 40 -13.27 -16.22 -7.25
N ASP A 41 -11.98 -15.92 -7.15
CA ASP A 41 -11.15 -16.36 -6.02
C ASP A 41 -11.44 -15.59 -4.71
N GLY A 42 -12.18 -14.49 -4.80
CA GLY A 42 -12.53 -13.60 -3.69
C GLY A 42 -11.66 -12.33 -3.61
N SER A 43 -10.62 -12.22 -4.45
CA SER A 43 -9.83 -10.99 -4.55
C SER A 43 -10.63 -9.86 -5.21
N LYS A 44 -10.21 -8.62 -4.99
CA LYS A 44 -10.85 -7.43 -5.57
C LYS A 44 -9.82 -6.44 -6.08
N GLU A 45 -10.20 -5.71 -7.12
CA GLU A 45 -9.50 -4.51 -7.60
C GLU A 45 -10.48 -3.34 -7.55
N ILE A 46 -10.07 -2.23 -6.96
CA ILE A 46 -10.86 -1.01 -6.84
C ILE A 46 -10.10 0.11 -7.53
N VAL A 47 -10.71 0.76 -8.51
CA VAL A 47 -10.20 1.98 -9.14
C VAL A 47 -11.03 3.13 -8.62
N PHE A 48 -10.40 4.03 -7.87
CA PHE A 48 -11.03 5.21 -7.29
C PHE A 48 -11.11 6.36 -8.30
N PRO A 49 -11.98 7.37 -8.06
CA PRO A 49 -12.14 8.50 -8.97
C PRO A 49 -10.85 9.29 -9.22
N ASP A 50 -9.95 9.35 -8.23
CA ASP A 50 -8.64 9.98 -8.31
C ASP A 50 -7.58 9.16 -9.07
N GLN A 51 -7.98 8.02 -9.64
CA GLN A 51 -7.11 7.03 -10.32
C GLN A 51 -6.21 6.21 -9.39
N THR A 52 -6.39 6.29 -8.07
CA THR A 52 -5.79 5.34 -7.15
C THR A 52 -6.34 3.94 -7.43
N VAL A 53 -5.48 2.94 -7.50
CA VAL A 53 -5.87 1.53 -7.66
C VAL A 53 -5.58 0.79 -6.37
N LYS A 54 -6.55 0.05 -5.84
CA LYS A 54 -6.39 -0.80 -4.65
C LYS A 54 -6.70 -2.25 -4.97
N HIS A 55 -5.73 -3.14 -4.75
CA HIS A 55 -5.92 -4.58 -4.78
C HIS A 55 -6.16 -5.12 -3.36
N LEU A 56 -7.19 -5.94 -3.20
CA LEU A 56 -7.52 -6.66 -1.98
C LEU A 56 -7.34 -8.15 -2.24
N HIS A 57 -6.38 -8.77 -1.56
CA HIS A 57 -6.08 -10.19 -1.70
C HIS A 57 -6.87 -11.02 -0.68
N VAL A 58 -7.13 -12.27 -1.04
CA VAL A 58 -7.90 -13.23 -0.22
C VAL A 58 -7.25 -13.56 1.12
N ASP A 59 -5.93 -13.40 1.22
CA ASP A 59 -5.17 -13.62 2.45
C ASP A 59 -5.12 -12.39 3.37
N GLY A 60 -5.84 -11.32 3.00
CA GLY A 60 -5.93 -10.07 3.75
C GLY A 60 -4.81 -9.08 3.44
N ARG A 61 -3.89 -9.38 2.51
CA ARG A 61 -2.95 -8.38 2.00
C ARG A 61 -3.68 -7.35 1.14
N GLU A 62 -3.21 -6.12 1.18
CA GLU A 62 -3.67 -5.06 0.31
C GLU A 62 -2.49 -4.40 -0.41
N GLU A 63 -2.70 -3.97 -1.65
CA GLU A 63 -1.76 -3.15 -2.40
C GLU A 63 -2.50 -1.90 -2.88
N THR A 64 -1.91 -0.73 -2.74
CA THR A 64 -2.46 0.54 -3.23
C THR A 64 -1.44 1.23 -4.12
N ILE A 65 -1.83 1.59 -5.33
CA ILE A 65 -1.01 2.27 -6.32
C ILE A 65 -1.60 3.67 -6.51
N CYS A 66 -0.87 4.67 -6.08
CA CYS A 66 -1.24 6.08 -6.20
C CYS A 66 -0.85 6.62 -7.59
N PRO A 67 -1.55 7.63 -8.11
CA PRO A 67 -1.23 8.26 -9.39
C PRO A 67 0.16 8.90 -9.46
N ASP A 68 0.73 9.28 -8.33
CA ASP A 68 2.09 9.84 -8.22
C ASP A 68 3.20 8.76 -8.30
N GLY A 69 2.83 7.49 -8.46
CA GLY A 69 3.74 6.35 -8.52
C GLY A 69 4.05 5.74 -7.16
N THR A 70 3.49 6.26 -6.06
CA THR A 70 3.64 5.63 -4.73
C THR A 70 2.90 4.30 -4.69
N VAL A 71 3.59 3.24 -4.24
CA VAL A 71 2.99 1.92 -4.01
C VAL A 71 3.00 1.64 -2.51
N VAL A 72 1.87 1.19 -1.97
CA VAL A 72 1.73 0.85 -0.55
C VAL A 72 1.24 -0.59 -0.43
N HIS A 73 2.05 -1.45 0.18
CA HIS A 73 1.66 -2.80 0.57
C HIS A 73 1.25 -2.80 2.04
N THR A 74 0.08 -3.33 2.34
CA THR A 74 -0.43 -3.51 3.71
C THR A 74 -0.57 -4.99 4.00
N GLN A 75 0.06 -5.43 5.08
CA GLN A 75 -0.01 -6.81 5.56
C GLN A 75 -1.24 -7.01 6.45
N PRO A 76 -1.75 -8.25 6.62
CA PRO A 76 -2.92 -8.52 7.46
C PRO A 76 -2.74 -8.12 8.93
N ASN A 77 -1.49 -8.07 9.42
CA ASN A 77 -1.17 -7.63 10.77
C ASN A 77 -1.13 -6.09 10.93
N GLY A 78 -1.37 -5.33 9.84
CA GLY A 78 -1.36 -3.87 9.80
C GLY A 78 0.01 -3.25 9.50
N ASP A 79 1.07 -4.05 9.35
CA ASP A 79 2.37 -3.56 8.91
C ASP A 79 2.27 -3.04 7.47
N ARG A 80 2.97 -1.94 7.17
CA ARG A 80 2.93 -1.31 5.86
C ARG A 80 4.32 -1.09 5.29
N GLU A 81 4.47 -1.33 4.01
CA GLU A 81 5.65 -1.01 3.22
C GLU A 81 5.24 -0.06 2.10
N MET A 82 5.97 1.05 1.93
CA MET A 82 5.72 2.06 0.91
C MET A 82 6.95 2.22 0.03
N GLU A 83 6.74 2.28 -1.27
CA GLU A 83 7.77 2.59 -2.27
C GLU A 83 7.36 3.88 -2.97
N PHE A 84 8.22 4.88 -2.93
CA PHE A 84 7.98 6.19 -3.54
C PHE A 84 8.64 6.26 -4.91
N ALA A 85 8.11 7.11 -5.80
CA ALA A 85 8.61 7.29 -7.15
C ALA A 85 10.08 7.77 -7.23
N ASP A 86 10.60 8.39 -6.16
CA ASP A 86 11.99 8.83 -6.07
C ASP A 86 12.96 7.72 -5.57
N GLY A 87 12.46 6.50 -5.37
CA GLY A 87 13.21 5.36 -4.87
C GLY A 87 13.34 5.30 -3.35
N GLN A 88 12.77 6.25 -2.61
CA GLN A 88 12.64 6.10 -1.15
C GLN A 88 11.71 4.94 -0.81
N ARG A 89 11.99 4.27 0.30
CA ARG A 89 11.12 3.23 0.86
C ARG A 89 10.80 3.52 2.32
N GLU A 90 9.60 3.21 2.76
CA GLU A 90 9.22 3.28 4.16
C GLU A 90 8.62 1.98 4.65
N VAL A 91 8.93 1.61 5.89
CA VAL A 91 8.36 0.46 6.58
C VAL A 91 7.78 0.91 7.91
N HIS A 92 6.48 0.68 8.12
CA HIS A 92 5.74 1.03 9.32
C HIS A 92 5.29 -0.25 9.99
N THR A 93 5.80 -0.51 11.18
CA THR A 93 5.40 -1.65 12.01
C THR A 93 4.99 -1.17 13.40
N ALA A 94 4.43 -2.07 14.20
CA ALA A 94 4.22 -1.81 15.63
C ALA A 94 5.53 -1.55 16.40
N ARG A 95 6.69 -1.97 15.85
CA ARG A 95 7.99 -1.90 16.52
C ARG A 95 8.85 -0.71 16.10
N TYR A 96 8.60 -0.14 14.91
CA TYR A 96 9.35 0.99 14.39
C TYR A 96 8.72 1.58 13.13
N LYS A 97 9.13 2.80 12.78
CA LYS A 97 9.01 3.38 11.44
C LYS A 97 10.40 3.56 10.85
N ARG A 98 10.65 2.99 9.69
CA ARG A 98 11.94 3.04 9.00
C ARG A 98 11.77 3.71 7.64
N ARG A 99 12.69 4.60 7.30
CA ARG A 99 12.82 5.18 5.96
C ARG A 99 14.18 4.84 5.40
N GLU A 100 14.20 4.33 4.18
CA GLU A 100 15.39 3.97 3.40
C GLU A 100 15.48 4.97 2.24
N TYR A 101 16.65 5.59 2.12
CA TYR A 101 16.92 6.60 1.10
C TYR A 101 17.77 6.00 -0.03
N PRO A 102 17.63 6.52 -1.27
CA PRO A 102 18.41 6.03 -2.42
C PRO A 102 19.93 6.12 -2.25
N ASP A 103 20.41 7.02 -1.40
CA ASP A 103 21.84 7.16 -1.09
C ASP A 103 22.38 6.02 -0.21
N GLY A 104 21.51 5.14 0.31
CA GLY A 104 21.83 4.07 1.25
C GLY A 104 21.66 4.46 2.72
N THR A 105 21.28 5.70 3.01
CA THR A 105 20.96 6.13 4.37
C THR A 105 19.66 5.47 4.84
N VAL A 106 19.64 4.99 6.08
CA VAL A 106 18.46 4.39 6.72
C VAL A 106 18.18 5.11 8.04
N LYS A 107 16.96 5.62 8.20
CA LYS A 107 16.49 6.24 9.45
C LYS A 107 15.39 5.39 10.07
N THR A 108 15.58 4.94 11.31
CA THR A 108 14.57 4.20 12.09
C THR A 108 14.14 5.03 13.30
N VAL A 109 12.84 5.14 13.53
CA VAL A 109 12.22 5.76 14.70
C VAL A 109 11.46 4.69 15.46
N PHE A 110 11.75 4.54 16.74
CA PHE A 110 11.13 3.54 17.62
C PHE A 110 9.96 4.13 18.42
N PRO A 111 9.01 3.31 18.90
CA PRO A 111 7.87 3.76 19.69
C PRO A 111 8.24 4.50 20.99
N ASP A 112 9.40 4.21 21.55
CA ASP A 112 9.95 4.89 22.73
C ASP A 112 10.52 6.30 22.42
N GLY A 113 10.50 6.71 21.16
CA GLY A 113 11.03 8.00 20.68
C GLY A 113 12.50 7.95 20.26
N ARG A 114 13.22 6.85 20.51
CA ARG A 114 14.61 6.68 20.07
C ARG A 114 14.68 6.78 18.55
N GLN A 115 15.75 7.39 18.04
CA GLN A 115 16.02 7.46 16.61
C GLN A 115 17.40 6.93 16.29
N GLU A 116 17.49 6.22 15.17
CA GLU A 116 18.69 5.63 14.64
C GLU A 116 18.86 6.08 13.20
N THR A 117 20.05 6.57 12.84
CA THR A 117 20.41 6.90 11.47
C THR A 117 21.70 6.18 11.11
N ARG A 118 21.60 5.26 10.14
CA ARG A 118 22.73 4.57 9.53
C ARG A 118 22.99 5.24 8.19
N TYR A 119 24.14 5.87 8.04
CA TYR A 119 24.54 6.48 6.78
C TYR A 119 25.19 5.41 5.89
N ALA A 120 25.16 5.64 4.57
CA ALA A 120 25.82 4.77 3.60
C ALA A 120 27.33 4.60 3.85
N SER A 121 27.95 5.55 4.54
CA SER A 121 29.36 5.48 4.94
C SER A 121 29.64 4.50 6.10
N GLY A 122 28.62 3.83 6.65
CA GLY A 122 28.73 2.99 7.85
C GLY A 122 28.68 3.77 9.17
N ARG A 123 28.55 5.11 9.12
CA ARG A 123 28.34 5.94 10.31
C ARG A 123 26.97 5.65 10.91
N LEU A 124 26.91 5.48 12.22
CA LEU A 124 25.72 5.30 13.02
C LEU A 124 25.57 6.48 13.97
N ARG A 125 24.40 7.11 13.95
CA ARG A 125 24.00 8.15 14.89
C ARG A 125 22.73 7.74 15.63
N LEU A 126 22.80 7.69 16.95
CA LEU A 126 21.68 7.37 17.83
C LEU A 126 21.25 8.61 18.60
N LYS A 127 19.93 8.82 18.68
CA LYS A 127 19.32 9.86 19.50
C LYS A 127 18.34 9.24 20.50
N ASP A 128 18.32 9.79 21.72
CA ASP A 128 17.28 9.49 22.69
C ASP A 128 15.92 10.12 22.30
N SER A 129 14.89 9.89 23.12
CA SER A 129 13.54 10.42 22.91
C SER A 129 13.44 11.95 23.00
N ALA A 130 14.40 12.60 23.67
CA ALA A 130 14.51 14.06 23.72
C ALA A 130 15.27 14.64 22.51
N GLY A 131 15.85 13.78 21.66
CA GLY A 131 16.61 14.17 20.48
C GLY A 131 18.09 14.42 20.73
N ASN A 132 18.59 14.16 21.95
CA ASN A 132 20.02 14.28 22.27
C ASN A 132 20.80 13.14 21.60
N ILE A 133 21.99 13.44 21.10
CA ILE A 133 22.88 12.43 20.53
C ILE A 133 23.47 11.60 21.68
N VAL A 134 23.17 10.30 21.71
CA VAL A 134 23.74 9.36 22.70
C VAL A 134 24.88 8.54 22.13
N PHE A 135 24.97 8.45 20.79
CA PHE A 135 26.09 7.82 20.09
C PHE A 135 26.26 8.43 18.69
N ASP A 136 27.50 8.60 18.27
CA ASP A 136 27.86 9.03 16.92
C ASP A 136 29.25 8.48 16.58
N GLY A 137 29.31 7.50 15.68
CA GLY A 137 30.53 6.81 15.32
C GLY A 137 30.32 5.84 14.16
N THR A 138 31.34 5.10 13.76
CA THR A 138 31.20 4.00 12.79
C THR A 138 30.70 2.73 13.49
N ASP A 139 29.76 2.03 12.86
CA ASP A 139 29.41 0.66 13.27
C ASP A 139 30.64 -0.22 12.99
N ALA A 140 31.12 -0.93 14.02
CA ALA A 140 32.34 -1.74 13.94
C ALA A 140 32.12 -3.06 13.19
#